data_AF-A0A5S3YMR5-F1
#
_entry.id   AF-A0A5S3YMR5-F1
#
_cell.length_a   1.000
_cell.length_b   1.000
_cell.length_c   1.000
_cell.angle_alpha   90.00
_cell.angle_beta   90.00
_cell.angle_gamma   90.00
#
_symmetry.space_group_name_H-M   'P 1'
#
loop_
_entity.id
_entity.type
_entity.pdbx_description
1 polymer ?
#
loop_
_entity_poly.entity_id
_entity_poly.type
_entity_poly.pdbx_seq_one_letter_code
_entity_poly.pdbx_strand_id
1 'polypeptide(L)' 'MNAFGKAIKVKRVEIGLTQEDLAEQSGLARSFVSGVERGEAKA' A
#
# COMPACT_ATOMS: atom_id res chain seq x y z
N MET A 1 -1.94 2.93 12.17
CA MET A 1 -1.33 1.91 11.29
C MET A 1 -1.59 0.52 11.85
N ASN A 2 -2.40 -0.30 11.17
CA ASN A 2 -2.58 -1.70 11.56
C ASN A 2 -1.37 -2.54 11.08
N ALA A 3 -1.19 -3.74 11.65
CA ALA A 3 -0.04 -4.60 11.34
C ALA A 3 0.02 -4.96 9.83
N PHE A 4 -1.14 -5.12 9.20
CA PHE A 4 -1.27 -5.45 7.79
C PHE A 4 -0.77 -4.33 6.86
N GLY A 5 -1.25 -3.10 7.05
CA GLY A 5 -0.81 -1.93 6.27
C GLY A 5 0.68 -1.65 6.43
N LYS A 6 1.25 -1.94 7.61
CA LYS A 6 2.71 -1.91 7.82
C LYS A 6 3.44 -2.97 7.01
N ALA A 7 2.93 -4.21 7.00
CA ALA A 7 3.52 -5.28 6.21
C ALA A 7 3.50 -4.96 4.70
N ILE A 8 2.39 -4.41 4.18
CA ILE A 8 2.29 -3.96 2.79
C ILE A 8 3.35 -2.89 2.50
N LYS A 9 3.43 -1.84 3.33
CA LYS A 9 4.40 -0.75 3.13
C LYS A 9 5.84 -1.25 3.13
N VAL A 10 6.18 -2.12 4.09
CA VAL A 10 7.53 -2.72 4.18
C VAL A 10 7.84 -3.50 2.92
N LYS A 11 6.96 -4.44 2.53
CA LYS A 11 7.20 -5.27 1.36
C LYS A 11 7.32 -4.45 0.08
N ARG A 12 6.45 -3.44 -0.10
CA ARG A 12 6.46 -2.55 -1.26
C ARG A 12 7.80 -1.83 -1.41
N VAL A 13 8.33 -1.28 -0.32
CA VAL A 13 9.63 -0.58 -0.33
C VAL A 13 10.79 -1.56 -0.53
N GLU A 14 10.75 -2.75 0.08
CA GLU A 14 11.78 -3.78 -0.11
C GLU A 14 11.94 -4.21 -1.58
N ILE A 15 10.87 -4.21 -2.36
CA ILE A 15 10.90 -4.54 -3.79
C ILE A 15 11.02 -3.31 -4.70
N GLY A 16 11.26 -2.12 -4.13
CA GLY A 16 11.56 -0.90 -4.88
C GLY A 16 10.35 -0.20 -5.51
N LEU A 17 9.12 -0.52 -5.08
CA LEU A 17 7.91 0.08 -5.64
C LEU A 17 7.50 1.37 -4.92
N THR A 18 7.03 2.35 -5.69
CA THR A 18 6.26 3.49 -5.18
C THR A 18 4.80 3.09 -4.91
N GLN A 19 4.05 3.95 -4.21
CA GLN A 19 2.61 3.71 -4.04
C GLN A 19 1.85 3.78 -5.37
N GLU A 20 2.33 4.58 -6.33
CA GLU A 20 1.81 4.64 -7.70
C GLU A 20 2.02 3.29 -8.41
N ASP A 21 3.23 2.70 -8.34
CA ASP A 21 3.52 1.42 -9.01
C ASP A 21 2.67 0.28 -8.44
N LEU A 22 2.52 0.22 -7.11
CA LEU A 22 1.67 -0.80 -6.48
C LEU A 22 0.20 -0.62 -6.88
N ALA A 23 -0.28 0.62 -6.94
CA ALA A 23 -1.64 0.94 -7.35
C ALA A 23 -1.91 0.50 -8.79
N GLU A 24 -1.02 0.84 -9.72
CA GLU A 24 -1.12 0.46 -11.13
C GLU A 24 -1.11 -1.07 -11.30
N GLN A 25 -0.15 -1.76 -10.67
CA GLN A 25 -0.02 -3.21 -10.78
C GLN A 25 -1.18 -3.99 -10.15
N SER A 26 -1.87 -3.41 -9.17
CA SER A 26 -3.01 -4.05 -8.48
C SER A 26 -4.38 -3.59 -9.00
N GLY A 27 -4.43 -2.64 -9.94
CA GLY A 27 -5.68 -2.05 -10.41
C GLY A 27 -6.43 -1.25 -9.33
N LEU A 28 -5.71 -0.73 -8.33
CA LEU A 28 -6.25 0.03 -7.22
C LEU A 28 -5.99 1.52 -7.39
N ALA A 29 -6.81 2.35 -6.74
CA ALA A 29 -6.50 3.76 -6.62
C ALA A 29 -5.29 3.96 -5.70
N ARG A 30 -4.36 4.86 -6.06
CA ARG A 30 -3.22 5.19 -5.20
C ARG A 30 -3.64 5.73 -3.83
N SER A 31 -4.76 6.46 -3.76
CA SER A 31 -5.36 6.90 -2.50
C SER A 31 -5.80 5.74 -1.61
N PHE A 32 -6.32 4.66 -2.20
CA PHE A 32 -6.69 3.44 -1.49
C PHE A 32 -5.45 2.72 -0.94
N VAL A 33 -4.40 2.55 -1.75
CA VAL A 33 -3.10 2.01 -1.30
C VAL A 33 -2.55 2.82 -0.12
N SER A 34 -2.56 4.15 -0.23
CA SER A 34 -2.12 5.02 0.87
C SER A 34 -3.00 4.88 2.12
N GLY A 35 -4.31 4.74 1.97
CA GLY A 35 -5.24 4.53 3.08
C GLY A 35 -4.98 3.19 3.79
N VAL A 36 -4.74 2.12 3.04
CA VAL A 36 -4.40 0.80 3.57
C VAL A 36 -3.08 0.87 4.35
N GLU A 37 -2.04 1.49 3.78
CA GLU A 37 -0.74 1.62 4.44
C GLU A 37 -0.79 2.46 5.73
N ARG A 38 -1.69 3.45 5.83
CA ARG A 38 -1.89 4.22 7.08
C ARG A 38 -2.82 3.51 8.07
N GLY A 39 -3.57 2.51 7.61
CA GLY A 39 -4.62 1.83 8.39
C GLY A 39 -5.94 2.59 8.45
N GLU A 40 -6.17 3.50 7.50
CA GLU A 40 -7.41 4.28 7.34
C GLU A 40 -8.43 3.55 6.46
N ALA A 41 -7.96 2.66 5.56
CA ALA A 41 -8.80 1.80 4.73
C ALA A 41 -8.68 0.33 5.15
N LYS A 42 -9.78 -0.42 4.99
CA LYS A 42 -9.79 -1.87 5.12
C LYS A 42 -9.46 -2.47 3.75
N ALA A 43 -8.53 -3.40 3.73
CA ALA A 43 -8.14 -4.17 2.55
C ALA A 43 -8.96 -5.46 2.46
#